data_AF-A0A1Q7PJH9-F1
#
_entry.id   AF-A0A1Q7PJH9-F1
#
_cell.length_a   1.000
_cell.length_b   1.000
_cell.length_c   1.000
_cell.angle_alpha   90.00
_cell.angle_beta   90.00
_cell.angle_gamma   90.00
#
_symmetry.space_group_name_H-M   'P 1'
#
loop_
_entity.id
_entity.type
_entity.pdbx_description
1 polymer ?
#
loop_
_entity_poly.entity_id
_entity_poly.type
_entity_poly.pdbx_seq_one_letter_code
_entity_poly.pdbx_strand_id
1 'polypeptide(L)'
;MTRRGRGLAPCLGLALLALAACGKKAQPVAPEVRAPQRVADLTGAVHDSVIELAWTPPVSRVDSTRLRDLALMRVFRVEDGGSGEPKAAMLVDGRIAGYAEMATIHADEPAPAFARGSRLVFADRQGLTFGQRYTYAVIAGDSRGRIGPPSARVSVTYVPAAEPPVDLVAEGGEREARLTWQAPARLIDGSAPTDPLAYEVLRAPSVDAEPTTLTRAPIAERAFVDRALENDRTYYYAVRAVRVVSGTTAYSAPSPRVAVTPRDMTPPSPPANLVAIPSERTVRLTWSPSPESDVAAYVVYRAAGGGAFERVGSTRAPTATFVDRDVARGTYRYVVTAQDSAARPNESGRSNEVRVSVP
;
A
#
# COMPACT_ATOMS: atom_id res chain seq x y z
N MET A 1 46.73 66.27 -65.21
CA MET A 1 45.33 65.96 -65.60
C MET A 1 45.18 64.46 -65.81
N THR A 2 44.44 63.83 -64.89
CA THR A 2 43.54 62.66 -65.03
C THR A 2 43.67 61.62 -66.16
N ARG A 3 43.83 60.35 -65.70
CA ARG A 3 43.01 59.13 -65.93
C ARG A 3 43.20 58.21 -67.16
N ARG A 4 43.47 56.94 -66.79
CA ARG A 4 42.78 55.63 -67.07
C ARG A 4 43.04 54.82 -68.37
N GLY A 5 43.23 53.51 -68.15
CA GLY A 5 42.87 52.37 -69.05
C GLY A 5 43.88 51.21 -68.92
N ARG A 6 43.61 50.08 -68.22
CA ARG A 6 42.86 48.82 -68.55
C ARG A 6 43.67 47.74 -69.32
N GLY A 7 43.69 46.50 -68.78
CA GLY A 7 43.87 45.20 -69.48
C GLY A 7 44.99 44.28 -68.92
N LEU A 8 44.70 43.27 -68.06
CA LEU A 8 44.49 41.81 -68.33
C LEU A 8 45.80 40.97 -68.51
N ALA A 9 46.36 40.32 -67.46
CA ALA A 9 46.25 38.88 -67.02
C ALA A 9 47.05 37.86 -67.90
N PRO A 10 47.65 36.71 -67.44
CA PRO A 10 47.13 35.81 -66.37
C PRO A 10 48.14 34.89 -65.56
N CYS A 11 47.55 34.09 -64.66
CA CYS A 11 47.87 32.71 -64.19
C CYS A 11 49.14 32.34 -63.38
N LEU A 12 48.93 31.98 -62.10
CA LEU A 12 49.65 30.88 -61.42
C LEU A 12 48.66 30.14 -60.49
N GLY A 13 48.61 28.80 -60.59
CA GLY A 13 47.74 27.95 -59.77
C GLY A 13 48.44 27.45 -58.50
N LEU A 14 47.65 27.13 -57.47
CA LEU A 14 48.04 26.19 -56.42
C LEU A 14 46.79 25.60 -55.74
N ALA A 15 46.78 24.28 -55.62
CA ALA A 15 45.71 23.47 -55.08
C ALA A 15 45.66 23.55 -53.54
N LEU A 16 44.45 23.74 -52.98
CA LEU A 16 44.15 23.60 -51.56
C LEU A 16 43.12 22.48 -51.38
N LEU A 17 43.52 21.39 -50.71
CA LEU A 17 42.62 20.35 -50.24
C LEU A 17 41.65 20.93 -49.19
N ALA A 18 40.39 21.08 -49.56
CA ALA A 18 39.32 21.36 -48.60
C ALA A 18 38.75 20.04 -48.06
N LEU A 19 38.98 19.77 -46.77
CA LEU A 19 38.24 18.76 -46.01
C LEU A 19 36.76 19.19 -45.97
N ALA A 20 35.95 18.63 -46.86
CA ALA A 20 34.50 18.79 -46.83
C ALA A 20 33.93 17.99 -45.64
N ALA A 21 33.89 18.61 -44.47
CA ALA A 21 33.04 18.15 -43.38
C ALA A 21 31.58 18.39 -43.79
N CYS A 22 30.96 17.38 -44.43
CA CYS A 22 29.53 17.33 -44.69
C CYS A 22 28.75 17.21 -43.37
N GLY A 23 28.60 18.33 -42.66
CA GLY A 23 27.57 18.46 -41.64
C GLY A 23 26.21 18.38 -42.34
N LYS A 24 25.57 17.20 -42.36
CA LYS A 24 24.17 17.06 -42.76
C LYS A 24 23.35 17.98 -41.85
N LYS A 25 22.87 19.11 -42.39
CA LYS A 25 21.76 19.85 -41.78
C LYS A 25 20.56 18.90 -41.77
N ALA A 26 20.29 18.32 -40.61
CA ALA A 26 19.05 17.60 -40.38
C ALA A 26 17.88 18.57 -40.60
N GLN A 27 16.77 18.05 -41.12
CA GLN A 27 15.56 18.86 -41.31
C GLN A 27 15.15 19.51 -39.96
N PRO A 28 14.64 20.75 -39.97
CA PRO A 28 14.13 21.40 -38.76
C PRO A 28 13.02 20.53 -38.17
N VAL A 29 13.29 19.89 -37.03
CA VAL A 29 12.27 19.17 -36.28
C VAL A 29 11.53 20.19 -35.45
N ALA A 30 10.20 20.25 -35.59
CA ALA A 30 9.37 21.17 -34.82
C ALA A 30 9.69 21.04 -33.31
N PRO A 31 9.88 22.14 -32.57
CA PRO A 31 10.31 22.11 -31.17
C PRO A 31 9.43 21.21 -30.28
N GLU A 32 8.13 21.15 -30.58
CA GLU A 32 7.13 20.35 -29.85
C GLU A 32 7.38 18.83 -29.93
N VAL A 33 7.93 18.34 -31.05
CA VAL A 33 8.18 16.91 -31.27
C VAL A 33 9.25 16.37 -30.29
N ARG A 34 10.19 17.23 -29.89
CA ARG A 34 11.24 16.89 -28.92
C ARG A 34 10.92 17.34 -27.49
N ALA A 35 9.72 17.87 -27.23
CA ALA A 35 9.30 18.20 -25.88
C ALA A 35 8.87 16.94 -25.10
N PRO A 36 8.78 16.99 -23.75
CA PRO A 36 8.15 15.94 -22.98
C PRO A 36 6.75 15.59 -23.49
N GLN A 37 6.34 14.33 -23.41
CA GLN A 37 4.97 13.94 -23.70
C GLN A 37 4.01 14.51 -22.64
N ARG A 38 2.74 14.73 -23.01
CA ARG A 38 1.69 15.10 -22.05
C ARG A 38 1.61 14.09 -20.91
N VAL A 39 1.32 14.58 -19.71
CA VAL A 39 0.90 13.75 -18.59
C VAL A 39 -0.42 13.06 -18.97
N ALA A 40 -0.43 11.73 -18.92
CA ALA A 40 -1.52 10.91 -19.47
C ALA A 40 -2.64 10.63 -18.48
N ASP A 41 -2.32 10.62 -17.19
CA ASP A 41 -3.12 9.98 -16.14
C ASP A 41 -3.36 10.92 -14.94
N LEU A 42 -3.46 12.23 -15.19
CA LEU A 42 -3.81 13.19 -14.15
C LEU A 42 -5.17 12.84 -13.54
N THR A 43 -5.21 12.74 -12.22
CA THR A 43 -6.43 12.50 -11.42
C THR A 43 -6.54 13.56 -10.32
N GLY A 44 -7.75 13.82 -9.85
CA GLY A 44 -8.01 14.76 -8.77
C GLY A 44 -9.18 14.31 -7.90
N ALA A 45 -9.02 14.42 -6.59
CA ALA A 45 -10.05 14.11 -5.61
C ALA A 45 -9.94 15.03 -4.40
N VAL A 46 -11.02 15.17 -3.64
CA VAL A 46 -10.97 15.87 -2.35
C VAL A 46 -10.44 14.90 -1.30
N HIS A 47 -9.45 15.32 -0.53
CA HIS A 47 -8.91 14.58 0.60
C HIS A 47 -8.91 15.50 1.81
N ASP A 48 -9.65 15.12 2.85
CA ASP A 48 -9.86 15.98 4.01
C ASP A 48 -10.27 17.40 3.55
N SER A 49 -9.43 18.40 3.80
CA SER A 49 -9.69 19.81 3.44
C SER A 49 -8.93 20.27 2.18
N VAL A 50 -8.42 19.37 1.34
CA VAL A 50 -7.56 19.71 0.19
C VAL A 50 -8.06 19.07 -1.11
N ILE A 51 -7.67 19.63 -2.26
CA ILE A 51 -7.76 18.90 -3.54
C ILE A 51 -6.41 18.25 -3.80
N GLU A 52 -6.38 16.93 -3.77
CA GLU A 52 -5.19 16.14 -4.09
C GLU A 52 -5.18 15.79 -5.58
N LEU A 53 -4.13 16.21 -6.28
CA LEU A 53 -3.84 15.82 -7.64
C LEU A 53 -2.75 14.76 -7.64
N ALA A 54 -2.91 13.73 -8.49
CA ALA A 54 -1.88 12.72 -8.68
C ALA A 54 -1.67 12.41 -10.16
N TRP A 55 -0.42 12.17 -10.55
CA TRP A 55 -0.07 11.82 -11.93
C TRP A 55 1.29 11.11 -12.04
N THR A 56 1.52 10.43 -13.15
CA THR A 56 2.83 9.82 -13.45
C THR A 56 3.66 10.79 -14.29
N PRO A 57 4.90 11.16 -13.87
CA PRO A 57 5.80 11.96 -14.69
C PRO A 57 6.08 11.29 -16.05
N PRO A 58 6.12 12.04 -17.16
CA PRO A 58 6.34 11.44 -18.48
C PRO A 58 7.76 10.88 -18.59
N VAL A 59 7.88 9.67 -19.16
CA VAL A 59 9.18 9.01 -19.40
C VAL A 59 9.58 9.02 -20.87
N SER A 60 8.75 9.62 -21.72
CA SER A 60 8.92 9.71 -23.17
C SER A 60 8.64 11.13 -23.66
N ARG A 61 9.17 11.45 -24.84
CA ARG A 61 8.89 12.66 -25.61
C ARG A 61 7.70 12.45 -26.54
N VAL A 62 7.23 13.52 -27.17
CA VAL A 62 6.15 13.46 -28.16
C VAL A 62 6.49 12.53 -29.34
N ASP A 63 7.76 12.48 -29.77
CA ASP A 63 8.26 11.54 -30.77
C ASP A 63 8.48 10.09 -30.25
N SER A 64 8.00 9.77 -29.05
CA SER A 64 8.16 8.47 -28.38
C SER A 64 9.60 8.11 -27.99
N THR A 65 10.58 8.99 -28.20
CA THR A 65 11.93 8.77 -27.68
C THR A 65 11.95 8.92 -26.15
N ARG A 66 12.86 8.20 -25.48
CA ARG A 66 12.96 8.22 -24.01
C ARG A 66 13.34 9.61 -23.50
N LEU A 67 12.59 10.12 -22.53
CA LEU A 67 12.91 11.33 -21.78
C LEU A 67 13.82 10.96 -20.60
N ARG A 68 15.00 11.58 -20.53
CA ARG A 68 15.98 11.37 -19.45
C ARG A 68 16.33 12.65 -18.68
N ASP A 69 15.85 13.77 -19.17
CA ASP A 69 16.19 15.13 -18.76
C ASP A 69 14.94 15.94 -18.44
N LEU A 70 13.90 15.27 -17.92
CA LEU A 70 12.76 15.96 -17.30
C LEU A 70 13.31 16.88 -16.21
N ALA A 71 13.00 18.18 -16.30
CA ALA A 71 13.52 19.18 -15.37
C ALA A 71 12.46 19.66 -14.40
N LEU A 72 11.23 19.87 -14.89
CA LEU A 72 10.14 20.36 -14.06
C LEU A 72 8.77 19.93 -14.58
N MET A 73 7.78 20.03 -13.71
CA MET A 73 6.37 20.03 -14.03
C MET A 73 5.71 21.26 -13.41
N ARG A 74 4.65 21.77 -14.03
CA ARG A 74 3.88 22.90 -13.49
C ARG A 74 2.42 22.56 -13.41
N VAL A 75 1.82 22.85 -12.27
CA VAL A 75 0.40 22.66 -11.99
C VAL A 75 -0.32 23.97 -12.23
N PHE A 76 -1.36 23.93 -13.05
CA PHE A 76 -2.20 25.08 -13.37
C PHE A 76 -3.63 24.82 -12.93
N ARG A 77 -4.31 25.88 -12.49
CA ARG A 77 -5.70 25.86 -12.04
C ARG A 77 -6.48 27.03 -12.61
N VAL A 78 -7.73 26.79 -12.95
CA VAL A 78 -8.74 27.83 -13.16
C VAL A 78 -9.98 27.47 -12.34
N GLU A 79 -10.67 28.48 -11.83
CA GLU A 79 -11.94 28.31 -11.13
C GLU A 79 -13.10 28.75 -12.02
N ASP A 80 -14.19 27.99 -12.01
CA ASP A 80 -15.44 28.36 -12.67
C ASP A 80 -16.65 27.89 -11.86
N GLY A 81 -17.80 28.57 -12.02
CA GLY A 81 -19.02 28.29 -11.26
C GLY A 81 -19.68 26.94 -11.54
N GLY A 82 -19.02 26.03 -12.27
CA GLY A 82 -19.55 24.69 -12.56
C GLY A 82 -20.47 24.62 -13.78
N SER A 83 -20.88 25.76 -14.36
CA SER A 83 -21.76 25.81 -15.53
C SER A 83 -20.98 25.81 -16.85
N GLY A 84 -21.35 24.92 -17.76
CA GLY A 84 -20.74 24.79 -19.08
C GLY A 84 -19.43 24.00 -19.12
N GLU A 85 -18.84 23.91 -20.31
CA GLU A 85 -17.54 23.28 -20.49
C GLU A 85 -16.44 24.08 -19.79
N PRO A 86 -15.49 23.41 -19.11
CA PRO A 86 -14.35 24.11 -18.52
C PRO A 86 -13.55 24.87 -19.59
N LYS A 87 -12.76 25.85 -19.17
CA LYS A 87 -11.86 26.58 -20.09
C LYS A 87 -10.84 25.64 -20.74
N ALA A 88 -10.58 25.80 -22.03
CA ALA A 88 -9.55 25.02 -22.72
C ALA A 88 -8.16 25.29 -22.13
N ALA A 89 -7.37 24.23 -21.95
CA ALA A 89 -5.98 24.34 -21.50
C ALA A 89 -5.07 24.56 -22.71
N MET A 90 -4.91 25.82 -23.13
CA MET A 90 -4.06 26.18 -24.28
C MET A 90 -2.69 26.66 -23.81
N LEU A 91 -1.63 26.05 -24.33
CA LEU A 91 -0.26 26.44 -24.06
C LEU A 91 0.08 27.72 -24.85
N VAL A 92 0.47 28.79 -24.16
CA VAL A 92 0.91 30.07 -24.72
C VAL A 92 2.13 30.53 -23.91
N ASP A 93 3.26 30.76 -24.58
CA ASP A 93 4.51 31.21 -23.97
C ASP A 93 4.96 30.40 -22.75
N GLY A 94 4.82 29.06 -22.82
CA GLY A 94 5.22 28.15 -21.74
C GLY A 94 4.30 28.15 -20.51
N ARG A 95 3.11 28.75 -20.62
CA ARG A 95 2.06 28.79 -19.59
C ARG A 95 0.72 28.36 -20.17
N ILE A 96 -0.27 28.07 -19.32
CA ILE A 96 -1.64 27.79 -19.77
C ILE A 96 -2.47 29.08 -19.72
N ALA A 97 -2.96 29.52 -20.87
CA ALA A 97 -3.65 30.80 -21.01
C ALA A 97 -4.89 30.89 -20.11
N GLY A 98 -4.86 31.84 -19.18
CA GLY A 98 -5.95 32.12 -18.25
C GLY A 98 -6.19 31.05 -17.19
N TYR A 99 -5.17 30.24 -16.90
CA TYR A 99 -5.05 29.47 -15.67
C TYR A 99 -3.99 30.13 -14.77
N ALA A 100 -4.22 30.13 -13.46
CA ALA A 100 -3.21 30.47 -12.47
C ALA A 100 -2.23 29.30 -12.32
N GLU A 101 -0.94 29.57 -12.12
CA GLU A 101 0.03 28.53 -11.78
C GLU A 101 0.03 28.34 -10.27
N MET A 102 -0.22 27.12 -9.84
CA MET A 102 -0.31 26.75 -8.42
C MET A 102 1.04 26.29 -7.87
N ALA A 103 1.83 25.63 -8.70
CA ALA A 103 3.16 25.14 -8.33
C ALA A 103 4.04 24.89 -9.55
N THR A 104 5.34 25.14 -9.38
CA THR A 104 6.41 24.52 -10.17
C THR A 104 7.04 23.42 -9.30
N ILE A 105 7.18 22.22 -9.86
CA ILE A 105 7.72 21.02 -9.21
C ILE A 105 8.97 20.63 -9.97
N HIS A 106 10.13 20.69 -9.31
CA HIS A 106 11.40 20.32 -9.93
C HIS A 106 11.61 18.80 -9.84
N ALA A 107 12.26 18.20 -10.84
CA ALA A 107 12.41 16.75 -10.90
C ALA A 107 13.39 16.20 -9.84
N ASP A 108 14.38 17.00 -9.46
CA ASP A 108 15.36 16.74 -8.40
C ASP A 108 14.85 17.12 -7.00
N GLU A 109 14.01 18.15 -6.91
CA GLU A 109 13.36 18.58 -5.68
C GLU A 109 11.83 18.66 -5.88
N PRO A 110 11.10 17.57 -5.60
CA PRO A 110 9.68 17.48 -5.97
C PRO A 110 8.74 18.32 -5.10
N ALA A 111 9.21 18.88 -3.99
CA ALA A 111 8.39 19.75 -3.13
C ALA A 111 7.82 20.92 -3.97
N PRO A 112 6.55 21.33 -3.76
CA PRO A 112 5.63 20.90 -2.70
C PRO A 112 4.87 19.58 -2.99
N ALA A 113 5.16 18.91 -4.10
CA ALA A 113 4.67 17.56 -4.36
C ALA A 113 5.56 16.51 -3.69
N PHE A 114 5.04 15.29 -3.55
CA PHE A 114 5.80 14.14 -3.06
C PHE A 114 5.51 12.91 -3.89
N ALA A 115 6.44 11.95 -3.90
CA ALA A 115 6.25 10.69 -4.60
C ALA A 115 5.40 9.72 -3.77
N ARG A 116 4.38 9.12 -4.40
CA ARG A 116 3.61 7.99 -3.86
C ARG A 116 3.64 6.87 -4.90
N GLY A 117 4.53 5.90 -4.69
CA GLY A 117 4.84 4.90 -5.71
C GLY A 117 5.46 5.55 -6.95
N SER A 118 4.90 5.26 -8.13
CA SER A 118 5.34 5.86 -9.40
C SER A 118 4.70 7.24 -9.70
N ARG A 119 3.77 7.70 -8.87
CA ARG A 119 3.03 8.94 -9.08
C ARG A 119 3.61 10.06 -8.22
N LEU A 120 3.54 11.29 -8.73
CA LEU A 120 3.64 12.49 -7.90
C LEU A 120 2.27 12.89 -7.39
N VAL A 121 2.24 13.43 -6.18
CA VAL A 121 1.04 13.88 -5.49
C VAL A 121 1.24 15.33 -5.07
N PHE A 122 0.31 16.21 -5.46
CA PHE A 122 0.28 17.62 -5.09
C PHE A 122 -1.04 17.95 -4.40
N ALA A 123 -0.99 18.62 -3.26
CA ALA A 123 -2.17 19.01 -2.49
C ALA A 123 -2.41 20.52 -2.60
N ASP A 124 -3.43 20.90 -3.37
CA ASP A 124 -3.90 22.28 -3.43
C ASP A 124 -4.75 22.61 -2.20
N ARG A 125 -4.37 23.68 -1.50
CA ARG A 125 -5.04 24.22 -0.31
C ARG A 125 -5.46 25.69 -0.48
N GLN A 126 -5.17 26.29 -1.63
CA GLN A 126 -5.16 27.75 -1.77
C GLN A 126 -6.53 28.29 -2.18
N GLY A 127 -7.25 28.89 -1.23
CA GLY A 127 -8.50 29.61 -1.52
C GLY A 127 -9.61 28.70 -2.06
N LEU A 128 -9.77 27.52 -1.46
CA LEU A 128 -10.83 26.57 -1.83
C LEU A 128 -12.16 26.97 -1.17
N THR A 129 -13.23 26.99 -1.98
CA THR A 129 -14.59 27.32 -1.55
C THR A 129 -15.53 26.17 -1.85
N PHE A 130 -16.34 25.74 -0.87
CA PHE A 130 -17.27 24.63 -1.08
C PHE A 130 -18.29 24.96 -2.18
N GLY A 131 -18.58 23.98 -3.04
CA GLY A 131 -19.46 24.10 -4.21
C GLY A 131 -18.77 24.68 -5.45
N GLN A 132 -17.57 25.26 -5.32
CA GLN A 132 -16.81 25.81 -6.45
C GLN A 132 -16.14 24.69 -7.26
N ARG A 133 -16.15 24.80 -8.60
CA ARG A 133 -15.41 23.88 -9.48
C ARG A 133 -14.03 24.44 -9.80
N TYR A 134 -13.03 23.59 -9.64
CA TYR A 134 -11.63 23.86 -9.96
C TYR A 134 -11.17 22.91 -11.06
N THR A 135 -10.64 23.47 -12.16
CA THR A 135 -10.11 22.69 -13.29
C THR A 135 -8.60 22.81 -13.33
N TYR A 136 -7.94 21.65 -13.37
CA TYR A 136 -6.50 21.50 -13.33
C TYR A 136 -5.93 20.95 -14.62
N ALA A 137 -4.72 21.39 -14.94
CA ALA A 137 -3.89 20.81 -15.99
C ALA A 137 -2.42 20.87 -15.57
N VAL A 138 -1.63 19.90 -16.04
CA VAL A 138 -0.19 19.81 -15.77
C VAL A 138 0.58 19.86 -17.09
N ILE A 139 1.66 20.62 -17.12
CA ILE A 139 2.65 20.60 -18.21
C ILE A 139 3.99 20.10 -17.68
N ALA A 140 4.80 19.52 -18.57
CA ALA A 140 6.14 19.03 -18.27
C ALA A 140 7.18 19.77 -19.12
N GLY A 141 8.33 20.08 -18.52
CA GLY A 141 9.44 20.76 -19.16
C GLY A 141 10.74 19.97 -19.00
N ASP A 142 11.57 19.97 -20.04
CA ASP A 142 12.92 19.39 -19.97
C ASP A 142 14.01 20.40 -19.63
N SER A 143 15.25 19.93 -19.43
CA SER A 143 16.40 20.75 -19.05
C SER A 143 16.82 21.80 -20.09
N ARG A 144 16.28 21.74 -21.31
CA ARG A 144 16.49 22.75 -22.37
C ARG A 144 15.35 23.77 -22.44
N GLY A 145 14.41 23.73 -21.48
CA GLY A 145 13.27 24.63 -21.42
C GLY A 145 12.16 24.29 -22.41
N ARG A 146 12.20 23.13 -23.08
CA ARG A 146 11.13 22.72 -23.99
C ARG A 146 9.94 22.22 -23.18
N ILE A 147 8.78 22.81 -23.43
CA ILE A 147 7.53 22.51 -22.73
C ILE A 147 6.65 21.61 -23.61
N GLY A 148 6.19 20.51 -23.03
CA GLY A 148 5.26 19.58 -23.67
C GLY A 148 3.82 20.09 -23.68
N PRO A 149 2.93 19.44 -24.45
CA PRO A 149 1.51 19.76 -24.44
C PRO A 149 0.89 19.56 -23.04
N PRO A 150 -0.16 20.33 -22.66
CA PRO A 150 -0.88 20.13 -21.41
C PRO A 150 -1.48 18.72 -21.28
N SER A 151 -1.63 18.28 -20.04
CA SER A 151 -2.41 17.08 -19.69
C SER A 151 -3.86 17.19 -20.16
N ALA A 152 -4.60 16.07 -20.08
CA ALA A 152 -6.05 16.20 -20.03
C ALA A 152 -6.45 17.02 -18.79
N ARG A 153 -7.54 17.76 -18.91
CA ARG A 153 -8.09 18.55 -17.81
C ARG A 153 -8.78 17.63 -16.80
N VAL A 154 -8.60 17.91 -15.53
CA VAL A 154 -9.38 17.31 -14.45
C VAL A 154 -10.18 18.41 -13.78
N SER A 155 -11.48 18.22 -13.63
CA SER A 155 -12.34 19.16 -12.90
C SER A 155 -12.82 18.52 -11.61
N VAL A 156 -12.67 19.24 -10.51
CA VAL A 156 -13.08 18.81 -9.16
C VAL A 156 -13.99 19.89 -8.59
N THR A 157 -15.22 19.53 -8.24
CA THR A 157 -16.07 20.40 -7.44
C THR A 157 -15.68 20.22 -5.98
N TYR A 158 -15.17 21.26 -5.33
CA TYR A 158 -14.74 21.14 -3.94
C TYR A 158 -15.95 20.96 -3.04
N VAL A 159 -16.11 19.77 -2.49
CA VAL A 159 -17.23 19.39 -1.62
C VAL A 159 -16.69 19.01 -0.24
N PRO A 160 -17.47 19.22 0.83
CA PRO A 160 -17.02 18.86 2.16
C PRO A 160 -16.92 17.33 2.28
N ALA A 161 -15.72 16.86 2.62
CA ALA A 161 -15.48 15.48 3.02
C ALA A 161 -16.18 15.19 4.36
N ALA A 162 -16.42 13.91 4.64
CA ALA A 162 -16.86 13.51 5.97
C ALA A 162 -15.74 13.68 7.00
N GLU A 163 -16.11 13.87 8.28
CA GLU A 163 -15.16 13.66 9.38
C GLU A 163 -14.67 12.20 9.39
N PRO A 164 -13.54 11.90 10.05
CA PRO A 164 -13.06 10.52 10.16
C PRO A 164 -14.10 9.60 10.82
N PRO A 165 -14.24 8.34 10.36
CA PRO A 165 -14.97 7.32 11.11
C PRO A 165 -14.47 7.21 12.56
N VAL A 166 -15.40 6.95 13.47
CA VAL A 166 -15.13 6.88 14.91
C VAL A 166 -15.35 5.46 15.44
N ASP A 167 -14.87 5.21 16.66
CA ASP A 167 -15.05 3.93 17.37
C ASP A 167 -14.65 2.71 16.54
N LEU A 168 -13.56 2.82 15.78
CA LEU A 168 -12.98 1.67 15.10
C LEU A 168 -12.47 0.69 16.16
N VAL A 169 -12.95 -0.55 16.08
CA VAL A 169 -12.52 -1.68 16.92
C VAL A 169 -12.02 -2.80 16.01
N ALA A 170 -10.98 -3.50 16.48
CA ALA A 170 -10.43 -4.67 15.80
C ALA A 170 -10.32 -5.86 16.76
N GLU A 171 -10.96 -6.97 16.38
CA GLU A 171 -10.93 -8.23 17.13
C GLU A 171 -10.18 -9.29 16.32
N GLY A 172 -9.20 -9.95 16.95
CA GLY A 172 -8.40 -10.99 16.31
C GLY A 172 -9.06 -12.36 16.42
N GLY A 173 -9.03 -13.13 15.33
CA GLY A 173 -9.41 -14.55 15.30
C GLY A 173 -8.29 -15.42 14.73
N GLU A 174 -8.62 -16.66 14.40
CA GLU A 174 -7.74 -17.58 13.67
C GLU A 174 -7.51 -17.03 12.25
N ARG A 175 -6.28 -16.56 11.98
CA ARG A 175 -5.86 -16.03 10.67
C ARG A 175 -6.77 -14.92 10.13
N GLU A 176 -7.42 -14.15 11.02
CA GLU A 176 -8.33 -13.08 10.64
C GLU A 176 -8.38 -11.93 11.64
N ALA A 177 -8.83 -10.77 11.15
CA ALA A 177 -9.16 -9.60 11.95
C ALA A 177 -10.56 -9.11 11.57
N ARG A 178 -11.43 -8.97 12.56
CA ARG A 178 -12.81 -8.47 12.43
C ARG A 178 -12.83 -7.02 12.88
N LEU A 179 -13.21 -6.13 11.95
CA LEU A 179 -13.22 -4.69 12.14
C LEU A 179 -14.66 -4.21 12.18
N THR A 180 -14.98 -3.31 13.11
CA THR A 180 -16.26 -2.60 13.19
C THR A 180 -16.00 -1.13 13.52
N TRP A 181 -16.85 -0.24 13.02
CA TRP A 181 -16.72 1.21 13.27
C TRP A 181 -18.09 1.90 13.22
N GLN A 182 -18.11 3.18 13.62
CA GLN A 182 -19.28 4.04 13.47
C GLN A 182 -19.08 5.08 12.37
N ALA A 183 -20.20 5.43 11.73
CA ALA A 183 -20.23 6.50 10.73
C ALA A 183 -19.97 7.86 11.41
N PRO A 184 -19.23 8.78 10.75
CA PRO A 184 -19.11 10.14 11.24
C PRO A 184 -20.46 10.87 11.17
N ALA A 185 -20.75 11.71 12.17
CA ALA A 185 -22.00 12.46 12.25
C ALA A 185 -21.98 13.77 11.46
N ARG A 186 -20.79 14.25 11.09
CA ARG A 186 -20.60 15.54 10.42
C ARG A 186 -19.65 15.45 9.22
N LEU A 187 -19.77 16.44 8.36
CA LEU A 187 -18.79 16.80 7.35
C LEU A 187 -17.84 17.87 7.91
N ILE A 188 -16.71 18.09 7.24
CA ILE A 188 -15.70 19.07 7.65
C ILE A 188 -16.21 20.52 7.73
N ASP A 189 -17.33 20.84 7.07
CA ASP A 189 -18.00 22.14 7.14
C ASP A 189 -19.01 22.25 8.31
N GLY A 190 -19.11 21.22 9.15
CA GLY A 190 -20.00 21.12 10.30
C GLY A 190 -21.41 20.64 9.98
N SER A 191 -21.78 20.53 8.70
CA SER A 191 -23.09 20.01 8.26
C SER A 191 -23.19 18.51 8.48
N ALA A 192 -24.42 17.97 8.49
CA ALA A 192 -24.64 16.52 8.54
C ALA A 192 -24.54 15.92 7.13
N PRO A 193 -23.95 14.72 6.95
CA PRO A 193 -24.00 14.02 5.68
C PRO A 193 -25.45 13.75 5.27
N THR A 194 -25.85 14.19 4.08
CA THR A 194 -27.18 13.94 3.52
C THR A 194 -27.24 12.65 2.68
N ASP A 195 -26.08 12.22 2.18
CA ASP A 195 -25.93 11.05 1.32
C ASP A 195 -25.30 9.90 2.12
N PRO A 196 -25.63 8.63 1.79
CA PRO A 196 -24.95 7.48 2.38
C PRO A 196 -23.43 7.56 2.17
N LEU A 197 -22.67 7.36 3.25
CA LEU A 197 -21.22 7.24 3.19
C LEU A 197 -20.82 5.80 2.86
N ALA A 198 -19.77 5.67 2.05
CA ALA A 198 -19.03 4.42 1.90
C ALA A 198 -17.71 4.51 2.68
N TYR A 199 -16.98 3.40 2.76
CA TYR A 199 -15.77 3.29 3.56
C TYR A 199 -14.67 2.54 2.81
N GLU A 200 -13.44 2.98 3.02
CA GLU A 200 -12.26 2.22 2.66
C GLU A 200 -11.53 1.78 3.93
N VAL A 201 -11.25 0.49 4.00
CA VAL A 201 -10.42 -0.06 5.07
C VAL A 201 -8.97 0.02 4.62
N LEU A 202 -8.12 0.56 5.49
CA LEU A 202 -6.70 0.74 5.25
C LEU A 202 -5.92 -0.15 6.21
N ARG A 203 -4.81 -0.72 5.72
CA ARG A 203 -3.87 -1.51 6.53
C ARG A 203 -2.47 -0.94 6.42
N ALA A 204 -1.79 -0.78 7.54
CA ALA A 204 -0.40 -0.35 7.60
C ALA A 204 0.53 -1.47 8.10
N PRO A 205 1.77 -1.57 7.58
CA PRO A 205 2.73 -2.57 8.05
C PRO A 205 3.32 -2.25 9.43
N SER A 206 3.20 -1.01 9.90
CA SER A 206 3.59 -0.57 11.25
C SER A 206 2.76 0.63 11.69
N VAL A 207 2.89 1.03 12.95
CA VAL A 207 2.18 2.20 13.51
C VAL A 207 2.52 3.51 12.78
N ASP A 208 3.73 3.65 12.24
CA ASP A 208 4.21 4.89 11.59
C ASP A 208 4.21 4.82 10.05
N ALA A 209 4.05 3.64 9.47
CA ALA A 209 4.07 3.50 8.01
C ALA A 209 2.80 4.03 7.35
N GLU A 210 2.91 4.54 6.12
CA GLU A 210 1.76 4.96 5.30
C GLU A 210 0.83 3.75 5.08
N PRO A 211 -0.48 3.90 5.31
CA PRO A 211 -1.41 2.81 5.15
C PRO A 211 -1.79 2.62 3.67
N THR A 212 -2.04 1.38 3.27
CA THR A 212 -2.55 1.04 1.94
C THR A 212 -4.01 0.62 2.00
N THR A 213 -4.79 0.96 0.98
CA THR A 213 -6.18 0.50 0.89
C THR A 213 -6.24 -1.02 0.74
N LEU A 214 -7.03 -1.66 1.61
CA LEU A 214 -7.27 -3.10 1.64
C LEU A 214 -8.52 -3.48 0.86
N THR A 215 -9.59 -2.69 0.96
CA THR A 215 -10.82 -2.88 0.18
C THR A 215 -10.60 -2.55 -1.28
N ARG A 216 -11.04 -3.44 -2.20
CA ARG A 216 -10.90 -3.21 -3.65
C ARG A 216 -11.72 -2.01 -4.17
N ALA A 217 -12.83 -1.72 -3.49
CA ALA A 217 -13.69 -0.57 -3.74
C ALA A 217 -14.31 -0.12 -2.40
N PRO A 218 -14.80 1.13 -2.29
CA PRO A 218 -15.52 1.57 -1.11
C PRO A 218 -16.73 0.68 -0.80
N ILE A 219 -16.92 0.33 0.47
CA ILE A 219 -17.99 -0.54 0.97
C ILE A 219 -19.02 0.27 1.77
N ALA A 220 -20.29 -0.13 1.76
CA ALA A 220 -21.35 0.57 2.52
C ALA A 220 -21.47 0.05 3.96
N GLU A 221 -20.99 -1.17 4.18
CA GLU A 221 -20.96 -1.83 5.48
C GLU A 221 -20.03 -1.10 6.45
N ARG A 222 -20.38 -1.17 7.73
CA ARG A 222 -19.58 -0.62 8.85
C ARG A 222 -18.79 -1.72 9.57
N ALA A 223 -18.51 -2.79 8.83
CA ALA A 223 -17.77 -3.93 9.31
C ALA A 223 -16.99 -4.54 8.14
N PHE A 224 -15.81 -5.09 8.45
CA PHE A 224 -14.96 -5.75 7.49
C PHE A 224 -14.21 -6.91 8.16
N VAL A 225 -13.96 -7.99 7.42
CA VAL A 225 -13.15 -9.11 7.90
C VAL A 225 -11.93 -9.24 7.00
N ASP A 226 -10.75 -8.90 7.53
CA ASP A 226 -9.48 -9.21 6.88
C ASP A 226 -9.12 -10.67 7.19
N ARG A 227 -8.84 -11.46 6.15
CA ARG A 227 -8.63 -12.91 6.23
C ARG A 227 -7.26 -13.29 5.72
N ALA A 228 -6.88 -14.54 5.96
CA ALA A 228 -5.59 -15.10 5.55
C ALA A 228 -4.41 -14.34 6.15
N LEU A 229 -4.59 -13.84 7.38
CA LEU A 229 -3.54 -13.25 8.18
C LEU A 229 -2.61 -14.33 8.74
N GLU A 230 -1.40 -13.90 9.09
CA GLU A 230 -0.49 -14.71 9.89
C GLU A 230 -0.86 -14.53 11.36
N ASN A 231 -0.99 -15.64 12.09
CA ASN A 231 -1.16 -15.60 13.53
C ASN A 231 0.09 -15.06 14.22
N ASP A 232 -0.10 -14.52 15.42
CA ASP A 232 0.93 -13.94 16.27
C ASP A 232 1.71 -12.77 15.63
N ARG A 233 1.19 -12.23 14.53
CA ARG A 233 1.67 -11.00 13.89
C ARG A 233 0.71 -9.84 14.16
N THR A 234 1.26 -8.71 14.61
CA THR A 234 0.47 -7.49 14.81
C THR A 234 0.23 -6.76 13.48
N TYR A 235 -1.02 -6.38 13.26
CA TYR A 235 -1.48 -5.59 12.12
C TYR A 235 -2.12 -4.30 12.60
N TYR A 236 -2.00 -3.24 11.79
CA TYR A 236 -2.55 -1.92 12.09
C TYR A 236 -3.60 -1.54 11.05
N TYR A 237 -4.78 -1.13 11.51
CA TYR A 237 -5.91 -0.78 10.67
C TYR A 237 -6.39 0.64 10.95
N ALA A 238 -6.86 1.29 9.89
CA ALA A 238 -7.64 2.52 9.95
C ALA A 238 -8.78 2.43 8.94
N VAL A 239 -9.81 3.25 9.10
CA VAL A 239 -10.91 3.34 8.15
C VAL A 239 -11.08 4.80 7.76
N ARG A 240 -11.33 5.08 6.47
CA ARG A 240 -11.73 6.42 6.01
C ARG A 240 -13.08 6.36 5.35
N ALA A 241 -13.88 7.41 5.54
CA ALA A 241 -15.12 7.59 4.83
C ALA A 241 -14.86 8.09 3.40
N VAL A 242 -15.69 7.63 2.48
CA VAL A 242 -15.72 8.01 1.08
C VAL A 242 -17.10 8.55 0.78
N ARG A 243 -17.14 9.79 0.30
CA ARG A 243 -18.36 10.48 -0.10
C ARG A 243 -18.26 10.83 -1.58
N VAL A 244 -19.33 10.59 -2.34
CA VAL A 244 -19.40 10.96 -3.76
C VAL A 244 -20.54 11.95 -3.97
N VAL A 245 -20.22 13.14 -4.47
CA VAL A 245 -21.20 14.22 -4.70
C VAL A 245 -21.00 14.75 -6.11
N SER A 246 -22.05 14.67 -6.93
CA SER A 246 -22.03 15.19 -8.31
C SER A 246 -20.79 14.75 -9.10
N GLY A 247 -20.38 13.48 -8.93
CA GLY A 247 -19.22 12.89 -9.59
C GLY A 247 -17.85 13.22 -8.95
N THR A 248 -17.80 14.05 -7.91
CA THR A 248 -16.57 14.28 -7.14
C THR A 248 -16.50 13.31 -5.96
N THR A 249 -15.38 12.60 -5.85
CA THR A 249 -15.05 11.78 -4.69
C THR A 249 -14.31 12.61 -3.64
N ALA A 250 -14.79 12.54 -2.40
CA ALA A 250 -14.20 13.16 -1.23
C ALA A 250 -13.89 12.09 -0.18
N TYR A 251 -12.63 12.03 0.23
CA TYR A 251 -12.12 11.11 1.24
C TYR A 251 -11.94 11.85 2.57
N SER A 252 -12.40 11.28 3.68
CA SER A 252 -12.05 11.80 5.01
C SER A 252 -10.56 11.57 5.31
N ALA A 253 -10.04 12.24 6.33
CA ALA A 253 -8.85 11.72 7.01
C ALA A 253 -9.13 10.31 7.57
N PRO A 254 -8.13 9.42 7.66
CA PRO A 254 -8.31 8.12 8.31
C PRO A 254 -8.68 8.26 9.79
N SER A 255 -9.44 7.31 10.31
CA SER A 255 -9.66 7.15 11.75
C SER A 255 -8.32 6.98 12.49
N PRO A 256 -8.29 7.19 13.82
CA PRO A 256 -7.21 6.68 14.65
C PRO A 256 -6.94 5.20 14.37
N ARG A 257 -5.67 4.81 14.40
CA ARG A 257 -5.26 3.44 14.11
C ARG A 257 -5.57 2.53 15.29
N VAL A 258 -5.98 1.30 14.98
CA VAL A 258 -6.08 0.20 15.95
C VAL A 258 -5.10 -0.91 15.59
N ALA A 259 -4.57 -1.57 16.62
CA ALA A 259 -3.70 -2.73 16.46
C ALA A 259 -4.46 -4.01 16.83
N VAL A 260 -4.23 -5.07 16.08
CA VAL A 260 -4.77 -6.40 16.36
C VAL A 260 -3.73 -7.46 16.05
N THR A 261 -3.68 -8.50 16.88
CA THR A 261 -2.81 -9.66 16.69
C THR A 261 -3.70 -10.90 16.64
N PRO A 262 -4.05 -11.40 15.44
CA PRO A 262 -4.68 -12.70 15.25
C PRO A 262 -3.86 -13.78 15.97
N ARG A 263 -4.51 -14.82 16.46
CA ARG A 263 -3.85 -15.87 17.23
C ARG A 263 -4.28 -17.23 16.73
N ASP A 264 -3.36 -18.17 16.86
CA ASP A 264 -3.68 -19.57 16.68
C ASP A 264 -4.60 -20.02 17.84
N MET A 265 -5.75 -20.54 17.48
CA MET A 265 -6.76 -21.07 18.38
C MET A 265 -7.04 -22.56 18.10
N THR A 266 -6.26 -23.17 17.22
CA THR A 266 -6.48 -24.53 16.73
C THR A 266 -5.45 -25.46 17.38
N PRO A 267 -5.83 -26.23 18.42
CA PRO A 267 -4.91 -27.19 19.01
C PRO A 267 -4.55 -28.30 18.01
N PRO A 268 -3.35 -28.90 18.13
CA PRO A 268 -3.00 -30.07 17.33
C PRO A 268 -3.96 -31.23 17.56
N SER A 269 -3.97 -32.19 16.65
CA SER A 269 -4.63 -33.46 16.89
C SER A 269 -4.00 -34.19 18.09
N PRO A 270 -4.78 -34.92 18.91
CA PRO A 270 -4.21 -35.75 19.97
C PRO A 270 -3.20 -36.77 19.43
N PRO A 271 -2.11 -37.05 20.15
CA PRO A 271 -1.23 -38.16 19.83
C PRO A 271 -2.01 -39.48 19.82
N ALA A 272 -1.66 -40.39 18.91
CA ALA A 272 -2.34 -41.67 18.76
C ALA A 272 -1.45 -42.85 19.20
N ASN A 273 -2.04 -44.03 19.33
CA ASN A 273 -1.31 -45.29 19.58
C ASN A 273 -0.34 -45.21 20.77
N LEU A 274 -0.74 -44.55 21.86
CA LEU A 274 0.04 -44.55 23.08
C LEU A 274 0.19 -46.00 23.56
N VAL A 275 1.44 -46.39 23.84
CA VAL A 275 1.83 -47.66 24.43
C VAL A 275 2.75 -47.37 25.61
N ALA A 276 2.53 -48.07 26.72
CA ALA A 276 3.38 -47.98 27.91
C ALA A 276 3.91 -49.38 28.27
N ILE A 277 5.22 -49.46 28.49
CA ILE A 277 5.92 -50.70 28.86
C ILE A 277 6.53 -50.48 30.26
N PRO A 278 6.00 -51.12 31.31
CA PRO A 278 6.55 -51.01 32.65
C PRO A 278 7.85 -51.81 32.79
N SER A 279 8.75 -51.33 33.64
CA SER A 279 9.96 -52.01 34.10
C SER A 279 10.20 -51.66 35.58
N GLU A 280 11.29 -52.13 36.18
CA GLU A 280 11.59 -51.85 37.59
C GLU A 280 11.68 -50.33 37.80
N ARG A 281 10.75 -49.79 38.59
CA ARG A 281 10.61 -48.37 38.94
C ARG A 281 10.49 -47.38 37.77
N THR A 282 10.21 -47.87 36.56
CA THR A 282 10.15 -47.02 35.35
C THR A 282 9.02 -47.44 34.42
N VAL A 283 8.52 -46.50 33.63
CA VAL A 283 7.56 -46.78 32.54
C VAL A 283 8.04 -46.08 31.28
N ARG A 284 8.30 -46.86 30.23
CA ARG A 284 8.65 -46.31 28.91
C ARG A 284 7.38 -46.15 28.09
N LEU A 285 7.12 -44.93 27.64
CA LEU A 285 5.99 -44.57 26.80
C LEU A 285 6.46 -44.28 25.37
N THR A 286 5.64 -44.68 24.40
CA THR A 286 5.80 -44.35 22.98
C THR A 286 4.43 -44.08 22.38
N TRP A 287 4.35 -43.18 21.42
CA TRP A 287 3.10 -42.85 20.72
C TRP A 287 3.38 -42.51 19.26
N SER A 288 2.33 -42.49 18.45
CA SER A 288 2.34 -41.88 17.12
C SER A 288 2.26 -40.35 17.27
N PRO A 289 3.24 -39.59 16.71
CA PRO A 289 3.18 -38.13 16.63
C PRO A 289 1.89 -37.62 15.99
N SER A 290 1.39 -36.49 16.45
CA SER A 290 0.37 -35.72 15.73
C SER A 290 0.93 -35.25 14.37
N PRO A 291 0.10 -35.20 13.30
CA PRO A 291 0.57 -34.94 11.94
C PRO A 291 0.90 -33.47 11.65
N GLU A 292 0.47 -32.54 12.48
CA GLU A 292 0.63 -31.09 12.26
C GLU A 292 2.10 -30.66 12.43
N SER A 293 2.57 -29.75 11.55
CA SER A 293 3.97 -29.33 11.51
C SER A 293 4.37 -28.35 12.63
N ASP A 294 3.38 -27.74 13.28
CA ASP A 294 3.52 -26.73 14.32
C ASP A 294 3.52 -27.31 15.73
N VAL A 295 3.42 -28.64 15.89
CA VAL A 295 3.57 -29.32 17.18
C VAL A 295 4.95 -29.02 17.77
N ALA A 296 5.00 -28.39 18.94
CA ALA A 296 6.24 -28.06 19.63
C ALA A 296 6.60 -29.12 20.68
N ALA A 297 5.61 -29.70 21.35
CA ALA A 297 5.84 -30.60 22.47
C ALA A 297 4.72 -31.64 22.66
N TYR A 298 5.04 -32.70 23.40
CA TYR A 298 4.09 -33.64 23.95
C TYR A 298 4.13 -33.57 25.47
N VAL A 299 2.97 -33.47 26.12
CA VAL A 299 2.86 -33.43 27.58
C VAL A 299 2.34 -34.77 28.08
N VAL A 300 3.06 -35.37 29.03
CA VAL A 300 2.76 -36.69 29.56
C VAL A 300 2.11 -36.56 30.92
N TYR A 301 0.98 -37.23 31.08
CA TYR A 301 0.22 -37.27 32.32
C TYR A 301 0.12 -38.69 32.87
N ARG A 302 0.16 -38.81 34.20
CA ARG A 302 0.03 -40.06 34.96
C ARG A 302 -1.05 -39.92 36.02
N ALA A 303 -1.87 -40.95 36.19
CA ALA A 303 -2.81 -41.08 37.30
C ALA A 303 -2.52 -42.38 38.07
N ALA A 304 -2.52 -42.33 39.41
CA ALA A 304 -2.42 -43.51 40.26
C ALA A 304 -3.81 -44.14 40.48
N GLY A 305 -3.96 -45.44 40.25
CA GLY A 305 -5.21 -46.17 40.49
C GLY A 305 -6.40 -45.59 39.73
N GLY A 306 -7.41 -45.09 40.47
CA GLY A 306 -8.60 -44.39 39.96
C GLY A 306 -8.53 -42.86 40.03
N GLY A 307 -7.38 -42.30 40.42
CA GLY A 307 -7.21 -40.87 40.69
C GLY A 307 -7.17 -39.98 39.43
N ALA A 308 -6.94 -38.68 39.68
CA ALA A 308 -6.76 -37.65 38.66
C ALA A 308 -5.41 -37.78 37.94
N PHE A 309 -5.37 -37.27 36.71
CA PHE A 309 -4.15 -37.19 35.91
C PHE A 309 -3.30 -35.98 36.32
N GLU A 310 -2.04 -36.22 36.61
CA GLU A 310 -1.03 -35.21 36.93
C GLU A 310 0.07 -35.21 35.87
N ARG A 311 0.58 -34.02 35.54
CA ARG A 311 1.68 -33.90 34.58
C ARG A 311 2.97 -34.47 35.20
N VAL A 312 3.58 -35.42 34.51
CA VAL A 312 4.86 -36.04 34.94
C VAL A 312 6.05 -35.61 34.08
N GLY A 313 5.80 -35.03 32.91
CA GLY A 313 6.86 -34.48 32.08
C GLY A 313 6.37 -34.05 30.71
N SER A 314 7.32 -33.78 29.83
CA SER A 314 7.07 -33.45 28.43
C SER A 314 8.29 -33.74 27.57
N THR A 315 8.08 -33.97 26.27
CA THR A 315 9.12 -34.04 25.25
C THR A 315 8.92 -32.98 24.19
N ARG A 316 10.01 -32.57 23.52
CA ARG A 316 9.92 -31.68 22.35
C ARG A 316 9.68 -32.53 21.10
N ALA A 317 8.84 -32.05 20.18
CA ALA A 317 8.69 -32.69 18.88
C ALA A 317 10.04 -32.69 18.12
N PRO A 318 10.33 -33.71 17.28
CA PRO A 318 9.48 -34.85 16.95
C PRO A 318 9.65 -36.05 17.92
N THR A 319 10.27 -35.88 19.09
CA THR A 319 10.48 -36.99 20.04
C THR A 319 9.15 -37.48 20.63
N ALA A 320 8.69 -38.63 20.16
CA ALA A 320 7.45 -39.28 20.58
C ALA A 320 7.64 -40.45 21.56
N THR A 321 8.59 -40.30 22.47
CA THR A 321 8.84 -41.25 23.56
C THR A 321 9.18 -40.52 24.85
N PHE A 322 8.76 -41.07 25.99
CA PHE A 322 9.07 -40.56 27.31
C PHE A 322 9.39 -41.71 28.26
N VAL A 323 10.31 -41.50 29.19
CA VAL A 323 10.61 -42.47 30.25
C VAL A 323 10.26 -41.83 31.59
N ASP A 324 9.14 -42.28 32.16
CA ASP A 324 8.77 -41.93 33.53
C ASP A 324 9.65 -42.74 34.48
N ARG A 325 10.34 -42.04 35.39
CA ARG A 325 11.31 -42.62 36.32
C ARG A 325 10.81 -42.48 37.75
N ASP A 326 11.38 -43.30 38.63
CA ASP A 326 11.05 -43.30 40.06
C ASP A 326 9.57 -43.57 40.35
N VAL A 327 8.94 -44.38 39.50
CA VAL A 327 7.55 -44.79 39.66
C VAL A 327 7.47 -45.88 40.74
N ALA A 328 6.70 -45.64 41.79
CA ALA A 328 6.49 -46.63 42.84
C ALA A 328 5.75 -47.87 42.31
N ARG A 329 5.79 -48.97 43.08
CA ARG A 329 5.02 -50.18 42.75
C ARG A 329 3.52 -49.86 42.80
N GLY A 330 2.79 -50.28 41.77
CA GLY A 330 1.35 -50.03 41.69
C GLY A 330 0.81 -49.94 40.27
N THR A 331 -0.51 -49.70 40.18
CA THR A 331 -1.22 -49.56 38.91
C THR A 331 -1.39 -48.09 38.54
N TYR A 332 -0.99 -47.75 37.32
CA TYR A 332 -1.03 -46.38 36.79
C TYR A 332 -1.75 -46.33 35.44
N ARG A 333 -2.33 -45.16 35.15
CA ARG A 333 -2.89 -44.83 33.84
C ARG A 333 -2.10 -43.67 33.25
N TYR A 334 -1.86 -43.72 31.94
CA TYR A 334 -1.13 -42.67 31.22
C TYR A 334 -1.93 -42.18 30.02
N VAL A 335 -1.79 -40.89 29.76
CA VAL A 335 -2.27 -40.19 28.56
C VAL A 335 -1.23 -39.17 28.13
N VAL A 336 -1.20 -38.85 26.85
CA VAL A 336 -0.32 -37.84 26.27
C VAL A 336 -1.16 -36.83 25.49
N THR A 337 -0.83 -35.55 25.59
CA THR A 337 -1.37 -34.47 24.75
C THR A 337 -0.24 -33.89 23.90
N ALA A 338 -0.59 -33.16 22.84
CA ALA A 338 0.31 -32.36 22.03
C ALA A 338 0.09 -30.86 22.33
N GLN A 339 1.15 -30.07 22.27
CA GLN A 339 1.11 -28.62 22.32
C GLN A 339 1.74 -28.05 21.05
N ASP A 340 1.11 -27.03 20.47
CA ASP A 340 1.64 -26.31 19.31
C ASP A 340 2.77 -25.31 19.68
N SER A 341 3.24 -24.58 18.68
CA SER A 341 4.30 -23.57 18.77
C SER A 341 3.77 -22.14 18.82
N ALA A 342 2.47 -21.94 19.04
CA ALA A 342 1.86 -20.61 19.14
C ALA A 342 2.42 -19.83 20.35
N ALA A 343 2.36 -18.50 20.29
CA ALA A 343 2.84 -17.64 21.39
C ALA A 343 2.12 -17.93 22.72
N ARG A 344 0.87 -18.40 22.66
CA ARG A 344 0.16 -19.06 23.75
C ARG A 344 -0.21 -20.47 23.28
N PRO A 345 0.55 -21.52 23.68
CA PRO A 345 0.37 -22.84 23.09
C PRO A 345 -1.04 -23.39 23.29
N ASN A 346 -1.65 -23.89 22.23
CA ASN A 346 -2.87 -24.66 22.34
C ASN A 346 -2.53 -26.12 22.64
N GLU A 347 -3.28 -26.74 23.55
CA GLU A 347 -3.09 -28.13 23.94
C GLU A 347 -4.21 -29.01 23.37
N SER A 348 -3.83 -30.13 22.76
CA SER A 348 -4.75 -31.10 22.19
C SER A 348 -5.62 -31.78 23.25
N GLY A 349 -6.64 -32.49 22.78
CA GLY A 349 -7.24 -33.57 23.56
C GLY A 349 -6.22 -34.65 23.95
N ARG A 350 -6.60 -35.53 24.88
CA ARG A 350 -5.77 -36.66 25.32
C ARG A 350 -5.71 -37.76 24.26
N SER A 351 -4.57 -38.44 24.16
CA SER A 351 -4.42 -39.72 23.46
C SER A 351 -5.36 -40.79 24.01
N ASN A 352 -5.32 -41.99 23.41
CA ASN A 352 -5.83 -43.18 24.09
C ASN A 352 -5.16 -43.36 25.46
N GLU A 353 -5.94 -43.78 26.46
CA GLU A 353 -5.44 -44.10 27.80
C GLU A 353 -4.82 -45.50 27.81
N VAL A 354 -3.66 -45.64 28.45
CA VAL A 354 -3.04 -46.95 28.73
C VAL A 354 -2.90 -47.20 30.21
N ARG A 355 -3.14 -48.44 30.64
CA ARG A 355 -3.00 -48.89 32.03
C ARG A 355 -1.85 -49.87 32.15
N VAL A 356 -0.99 -49.67 33.15
CA VAL A 356 0.17 -50.53 33.43
C VAL A 356 0.33 -50.79 34.92
N SER A 357 0.94 -51.91 35.27
CA SER A 357 1.33 -52.24 36.65
C SER A 357 2.86 -52.28 36.74
N VAL A 358 3.41 -51.48 37.64
CA VAL A 358 4.86 -51.40 37.89
C VAL A 358 5.24 -52.45 38.98
N PRO A 359 6.18 -53.37 38.70
CA PRO A 359 6.47 -54.53 39.53
C PRO A 359 7.27 -54.25 40.81
#